data_AF-A0A2G6DJ43-F1
#
_entry.id   AF-A0A2G6DJ43-F1
#
_cell.length_a   1.000
_cell.length_b   1.000
_cell.length_c   1.000
_cell.angle_alpha   90.00
_cell.angle_beta   90.00
_cell.angle_gamma   90.00
#
_symmetry.space_group_name_H-M   'P 1'
#
loop_
_entity.id
_entity.type
_entity.pdbx_description
1 polymer ?
#
loop_
_entity_poly.entity_id
_entity_poly.type
_entity_poly.pdbx_seq_one_letter_code
_entity_poly.pdbx_strand_id
1 'polypeptide(L)'
;MASTDDKSKQTRQHYLQNFMSALPDKLVQTFLLEKLNADRNWCDELMIYALPHTPADDLAEARYRQSISSMMRHHTNKSGYILPPAAEKLLDAINTLLDSTSKPSIAPQQAINLCIAALSQLPELGERMEDANERLYQLAEGICARLYECFIELDSTEQENLFQRLLREYAEPMYLDRDLDSIILKLLKQWTKYKPEWQKACLIQQETLLKQSQDDHWRKAYLIKQTSELLQGWHKE
;
A
#
# COMPACT_ATOMS: atom_id res chain seq x y z
N MET A 1 30.21 -28.99 16.72
CA MET A 1 29.22 -30.07 16.51
C MET A 1 27.95 -29.42 15.98
N ALA A 2 27.74 -29.44 14.66
CA ALA A 2 26.50 -28.98 14.05
C ALA A 2 25.46 -30.11 14.16
N SER A 3 24.26 -29.75 14.62
CA SER A 3 23.16 -30.67 14.90
C SER A 3 22.79 -31.53 13.69
N THR A 4 22.56 -32.82 13.91
CA THR A 4 22.08 -33.80 12.93
C THR A 4 20.75 -33.41 12.28
N ASP A 5 19.99 -32.47 12.86
CA ASP A 5 18.77 -31.92 12.27
C ASP A 5 19.01 -31.07 11.02
N ASP A 6 20.13 -30.34 10.94
CA ASP A 6 20.42 -29.45 9.80
C ASP A 6 20.73 -30.22 8.52
N LYS A 7 21.40 -31.37 8.62
CA LYS A 7 21.71 -32.24 7.46
C LYS A 7 20.46 -32.90 6.88
N SER A 8 19.47 -33.24 7.71
CA SER A 8 18.22 -33.88 7.24
C SER A 8 17.30 -32.89 6.51
N LYS A 9 17.20 -31.64 7.00
CA LYS A 9 16.44 -30.56 6.35
C LYS A 9 17.02 -30.18 4.99
N GLN A 10 18.35 -30.06 4.89
CA GLN A 10 19.04 -29.79 3.61
C GLN A 10 18.79 -30.90 2.58
N THR A 11 18.76 -32.16 3.03
CA THR A 11 18.49 -33.31 2.16
C THR A 11 17.05 -33.26 1.61
N ARG A 12 16.06 -33.01 2.47
CA ARG A 12 14.64 -32.92 2.06
C ARG A 12 14.37 -31.76 1.11
N GLN A 13 14.93 -30.58 1.39
CA GLN A 13 14.77 -29.40 0.54
C GLN A 13 15.40 -29.64 -0.84
N HIS A 14 16.56 -30.28 -0.90
CA HIS A 14 17.22 -30.63 -2.16
C HIS A 14 16.41 -31.64 -2.97
N TYR A 15 15.87 -32.68 -2.33
CA TYR A 15 14.96 -33.63 -3.00
C TYR A 15 13.70 -32.96 -3.53
N LEU A 16 13.10 -32.04 -2.77
CA LEU A 16 11.94 -31.28 -3.21
C LEU A 16 12.27 -30.37 -4.40
N GLN A 17 13.43 -29.69 -4.40
CA GLN A 17 13.87 -28.87 -5.54
C GLN A 17 14.05 -29.71 -6.80
N ASN A 18 14.71 -30.87 -6.70
CA ASN A 18 14.93 -31.78 -7.82
C ASN A 18 13.62 -32.41 -8.32
N PHE A 19 12.68 -32.69 -7.41
CA PHE A 19 11.37 -33.19 -7.77
C PHE A 19 10.56 -32.11 -8.51
N MET A 20 10.53 -30.88 -7.97
CA MET A 20 9.81 -29.76 -8.57
C MET A 20 10.34 -29.40 -9.97
N SER A 21 11.65 -29.48 -10.20
CA SER A 21 12.24 -29.21 -11.52
C SER A 21 11.99 -30.33 -12.54
N ALA A 22 11.61 -31.53 -12.09
CA ALA A 22 11.28 -32.66 -12.95
C ALA A 22 9.77 -32.77 -13.26
N LEU A 23 8.92 -31.98 -12.60
CA LEU A 23 7.48 -32.00 -12.84
C LEU A 23 7.13 -31.33 -14.16
N PRO A 24 6.22 -31.90 -14.98
CA PRO A 24 5.69 -31.22 -16.15
C PRO A 24 4.92 -29.95 -15.76
N ASP A 25 5.08 -28.87 -16.54
CA ASP A 25 4.42 -27.57 -16.30
C ASP A 25 2.90 -27.70 -16.09
N LYS A 26 2.25 -28.58 -16.86
CA LYS A 26 0.80 -28.83 -16.74
C LYS A 26 0.41 -29.43 -15.39
N LEU A 27 1.25 -30.29 -14.82
CA LEU A 27 1.01 -30.90 -13.52
C LEU A 27 1.20 -29.88 -12.40
N VAL A 28 2.22 -29.03 -12.52
CA VAL A 28 2.45 -27.90 -11.63
C VAL A 28 1.26 -26.94 -11.68
N GLN A 29 0.82 -26.50 -12.87
CA GLN A 29 -0.35 -25.63 -13.02
C GLN A 29 -1.60 -26.24 -12.39
N THR A 30 -1.85 -27.53 -12.62
CA THR A 30 -3.02 -28.23 -12.04
C THR A 30 -2.95 -28.23 -10.51
N PHE A 31 -1.80 -28.57 -9.94
CA PHE A 31 -1.59 -28.55 -8.49
C PHE A 31 -1.78 -27.15 -7.89
N LEU A 32 -1.22 -26.11 -8.52
CA LEU A 32 -1.38 -24.73 -8.06
C LEU A 32 -2.87 -24.33 -8.09
N LEU A 33 -3.60 -24.64 -9.17
CA LEU A 33 -5.04 -24.35 -9.28
C LEU A 33 -5.88 -25.11 -8.24
N GLU A 34 -5.57 -26.38 -7.99
CA GLU A 34 -6.21 -27.16 -6.92
C GLU A 34 -5.95 -26.55 -5.55
N LYS A 35 -4.73 -26.06 -5.30
CA LYS A 35 -4.37 -25.38 -4.06
C LYS A 35 -5.05 -24.03 -3.89
N LEU A 36 -5.18 -23.22 -4.96
CA LEU A 36 -5.96 -21.97 -4.91
C LEU A 36 -7.41 -22.22 -4.49
N ASN A 37 -8.00 -23.31 -4.98
CA ASN A 37 -9.39 -23.64 -4.66
C ASN A 37 -9.56 -24.16 -3.23
N ALA A 38 -8.52 -24.75 -2.65
CA ALA A 38 -8.58 -25.39 -1.34
C ALA A 38 -8.15 -24.49 -0.18
N ASP A 39 -7.23 -23.55 -0.40
CA ASP A 39 -6.63 -22.72 0.64
C ASP A 39 -6.61 -21.23 0.26
N ARG A 40 -7.40 -20.43 0.98
CA ARG A 40 -7.52 -18.99 0.73
C ARG A 40 -6.26 -18.21 1.11
N ASN A 41 -5.50 -18.66 2.13
CA ASN A 41 -4.26 -17.98 2.52
C ASN A 41 -3.19 -18.20 1.44
N TRP A 42 -3.22 -19.36 0.80
CA TRP A 42 -2.31 -19.69 -0.30
C TRP A 42 -2.53 -18.81 -1.53
N CYS A 43 -3.76 -18.33 -1.77
CA CYS A 43 -4.04 -17.34 -2.81
C CYS A 43 -3.32 -16.01 -2.53
N ASP A 44 -3.36 -15.52 -1.30
CA ASP A 44 -2.69 -14.27 -0.90
C ASP A 44 -1.17 -14.42 -0.98
N GLU A 45 -0.62 -15.55 -0.52
CA GLU A 45 0.81 -15.87 -0.65
C GLU A 45 1.26 -15.93 -2.11
N LEU A 46 0.49 -16.55 -2.99
CA LEU A 46 0.81 -16.61 -4.41
C LEU A 46 0.75 -15.22 -5.06
N MET A 47 -0.23 -14.39 -4.68
CA MET A 47 -0.29 -13.00 -5.14
C MET A 47 0.91 -12.20 -4.67
N ILE A 48 1.27 -12.28 -3.38
CA ILE A 48 2.48 -11.63 -2.83
C ILE A 48 3.72 -12.04 -3.62
N TYR A 49 3.85 -13.32 -3.95
CA TYR A 49 5.00 -13.82 -4.69
C TYR A 49 5.01 -13.39 -6.16
N ALA A 50 3.88 -13.53 -6.87
CA ALA A 50 3.83 -13.38 -8.33
C ALA A 50 3.64 -11.94 -8.79
N LEU A 51 2.93 -11.11 -8.01
CA LEU A 51 2.53 -9.76 -8.40
C LEU A 51 3.72 -8.81 -8.66
N PRO A 52 4.84 -8.86 -7.90
CA PRO A 52 6.05 -8.11 -8.21
C PRO A 52 6.78 -8.58 -9.49
N HIS A 53 6.48 -9.77 -9.98
CA HIS A 53 7.08 -10.30 -11.21
C HIS A 53 6.22 -10.02 -12.45
N THR A 54 5.08 -9.34 -12.29
CA THR A 54 4.28 -8.88 -13.43
C THR A 54 4.90 -7.64 -14.09
N PRO A 55 4.86 -7.50 -15.43
CA PRO A 55 5.43 -6.34 -16.10
C PRO A 55 4.86 -5.01 -15.58
N ALA A 56 5.74 -4.01 -15.43
CA ALA A 56 5.34 -2.63 -15.18
C ALA A 56 4.93 -1.98 -16.52
N ASP A 57 3.66 -2.10 -16.86
CA ASP A 57 3.03 -1.38 -17.98
C ASP A 57 2.03 -0.33 -17.43
N ASP A 58 1.39 0.41 -18.33
CA ASP A 58 0.41 1.45 -17.98
C ASP A 58 -0.80 0.92 -17.17
N LEU A 59 -1.00 -0.40 -17.12
CA LEU A 59 -2.09 -1.07 -16.40
C LEU A 59 -1.61 -1.71 -15.08
N ALA A 60 -0.32 -1.59 -14.72
CA ALA A 60 0.24 -2.23 -13.55
C ALA A 60 -0.48 -1.83 -12.25
N GLU A 61 -0.76 -0.55 -12.07
CA GLU A 61 -1.49 -0.08 -10.90
C GLU A 61 -2.91 -0.62 -10.85
N ALA A 62 -3.63 -0.64 -11.97
CA ALA A 62 -4.98 -1.19 -12.02
C ALA A 62 -5.00 -2.67 -11.61
N ARG A 63 -3.99 -3.44 -12.03
CA ARG A 63 -3.78 -4.82 -11.57
C ARG A 63 -3.49 -4.89 -10.08
N TYR A 64 -2.62 -4.04 -9.55
CA TYR A 64 -2.35 -3.99 -8.11
C TYR A 64 -3.61 -3.69 -7.30
N ARG A 65 -4.39 -2.71 -7.73
CA ARG A 65 -5.66 -2.35 -7.11
C ARG A 65 -6.62 -3.54 -7.13
N GLN A 66 -6.78 -4.19 -8.28
CA GLN A 66 -7.63 -5.38 -8.41
C GLN A 66 -7.18 -6.53 -7.50
N SER A 67 -5.86 -6.77 -7.38
CA SER A 67 -5.32 -7.80 -6.49
C SER A 67 -5.62 -7.49 -5.03
N ILE A 68 -5.38 -6.25 -4.58
CA ILE A 68 -5.67 -5.83 -3.20
C ILE A 68 -7.18 -5.91 -2.93
N SER A 69 -8.03 -5.45 -3.84
CA SER A 69 -9.49 -5.62 -3.70
C SER A 69 -9.89 -7.10 -3.63
N SER A 70 -9.19 -7.98 -4.33
CA SER A 70 -9.46 -9.43 -4.30
C SER A 70 -9.07 -10.03 -2.95
N MET A 71 -7.92 -9.64 -2.38
CA MET A 71 -7.52 -9.97 -1.01
C MET A 71 -8.60 -9.51 -0.02
N MET A 72 -9.03 -8.25 -0.11
CA MET A 72 -10.09 -7.71 0.76
C MET A 72 -11.38 -8.54 0.69
N ARG A 73 -11.84 -8.88 -0.52
CA ARG A 73 -13.04 -9.74 -0.70
C ARG A 73 -12.87 -11.12 -0.10
N HIS A 74 -11.66 -11.68 -0.15
CA HIS A 74 -11.36 -12.99 0.43
C HIS A 74 -11.52 -13.04 1.95
N HIS A 75 -11.15 -11.95 2.62
CA HIS A 75 -11.26 -11.78 4.08
C HIS A 75 -12.61 -11.23 4.53
N THR A 76 -13.46 -10.81 3.59
CA THR A 76 -14.79 -10.28 3.85
C THR A 76 -15.79 -11.41 4.17
N ASN A 77 -16.56 -11.24 5.24
CA ASN A 77 -17.63 -12.15 5.63
C ASN A 77 -18.91 -11.94 4.80
N LYS A 78 -19.93 -12.76 5.03
CA LYS A 78 -21.22 -12.67 4.30
C LYS A 78 -21.95 -11.32 4.45
N SER A 79 -21.65 -10.58 5.52
CA SER A 79 -22.25 -9.28 5.81
C SER A 79 -21.45 -8.11 5.23
N GLY A 80 -20.35 -8.37 4.51
CA GLY A 80 -19.53 -7.31 3.93
C GLY A 80 -18.45 -6.75 4.85
N TYR A 81 -18.25 -7.34 6.04
CA TYR A 81 -17.26 -6.88 7.03
C TYR A 81 -16.07 -7.84 7.15
N ILE A 82 -14.92 -7.29 7.54
CA ILE A 82 -13.70 -8.04 7.84
C ILE A 82 -13.55 -8.08 9.36
N LEU A 83 -13.64 -9.29 9.93
CA LEU A 83 -13.50 -9.48 11.38
C LEU A 83 -12.04 -9.29 11.82
N PRO A 84 -11.77 -8.91 13.08
CA PRO A 84 -10.41 -8.56 13.52
C PRO A 84 -9.32 -9.59 13.17
N PRO A 85 -9.50 -10.91 13.38
CA PRO A 85 -8.45 -11.88 13.03
C PRO A 85 -8.18 -12.00 11.52
N ALA A 86 -9.16 -11.68 10.68
CA ALA A 86 -9.00 -11.65 9.23
C ALA A 86 -8.40 -10.32 8.77
N ALA A 87 -8.73 -9.21 9.44
CA ALA A 87 -8.14 -7.90 9.20
C ALA A 87 -6.64 -7.93 9.48
N GLU A 88 -6.21 -8.54 10.59
CA GLU A 88 -4.79 -8.69 10.91
C GLU A 88 -4.03 -9.43 9.79
N LYS A 89 -4.56 -10.58 9.35
CA LYS A 89 -3.94 -11.37 8.27
C LYS A 89 -3.88 -10.61 6.94
N LEU A 90 -4.95 -9.89 6.61
CA LEU A 90 -5.01 -9.08 5.40
C LEU A 90 -3.98 -7.95 5.44
N LEU A 91 -3.87 -7.23 6.55
CA LEU A 91 -2.91 -6.14 6.72
C LEU A 91 -1.47 -6.67 6.68
N ASP A 92 -1.19 -7.80 7.32
CA ASP A 92 0.12 -8.46 7.25
C ASP A 92 0.46 -8.90 5.81
N ALA A 93 -0.53 -9.41 5.07
CA ALA A 93 -0.36 -9.79 3.67
C ALA A 93 -0.09 -8.58 2.75
N ILE A 94 -0.80 -7.47 2.96
CA ILE A 94 -0.55 -6.22 2.22
C ILE A 94 0.83 -5.66 2.56
N ASN A 95 1.23 -5.66 3.84
CA ASN A 95 2.59 -5.26 4.24
C ASN A 95 3.65 -6.13 3.58
N THR A 96 3.47 -7.46 3.58
CA THR A 96 4.40 -8.37 2.92
C THR A 96 4.47 -8.13 1.41
N LEU A 97 3.34 -7.80 0.78
CA LEU A 97 3.30 -7.41 -0.62
C LEU A 97 4.07 -6.10 -0.87
N LEU A 98 3.94 -5.11 0.01
CA LEU A 98 4.71 -3.85 -0.08
C LEU A 98 6.20 -4.11 0.11
N ASP A 99 6.60 -4.88 1.12
CA ASP A 99 7.99 -5.25 1.40
C ASP A 99 8.65 -6.00 0.24
N SER A 100 7.86 -6.76 -0.53
CA SER A 100 8.36 -7.46 -1.72
C SER A 100 8.90 -6.51 -2.79
N THR A 101 8.46 -5.24 -2.80
CA THR A 101 8.94 -4.20 -3.72
C THR A 101 10.22 -3.52 -3.25
N SER A 102 10.69 -3.81 -2.04
CA SER A 102 11.98 -3.38 -1.51
C SER A 102 13.17 -4.18 -2.07
N LYS A 103 12.90 -5.21 -2.88
CA LYS A 103 13.93 -6.00 -3.54
C LYS A 103 14.63 -5.16 -4.62
N PRO A 104 15.98 -5.19 -4.72
CA PRO A 104 16.74 -4.43 -5.72
C PRO A 104 16.37 -4.73 -7.18
N SER A 105 15.72 -5.86 -7.43
CA SER A 105 15.28 -6.28 -8.77
C SER A 105 13.98 -5.60 -9.22
N ILE A 106 13.31 -4.84 -8.36
CA ILE A 106 12.03 -4.18 -8.64
C ILE A 106 12.30 -2.72 -9.02
N ALA A 107 11.74 -2.27 -10.15
CA ALA A 107 11.91 -0.89 -10.60
C ALA A 107 11.15 0.08 -9.67
N PRO A 108 11.67 1.31 -9.42
CA PRO A 108 11.02 2.28 -8.54
C PRO A 108 9.58 2.60 -8.95
N GLN A 109 9.34 2.75 -10.26
CA GLN A 109 7.99 2.98 -10.79
C GLN A 109 7.00 1.86 -10.44
N GLN A 110 7.47 0.62 -10.38
CA GLN A 110 6.65 -0.52 -10.03
C GLN A 110 6.28 -0.49 -8.54
N ALA A 111 7.24 -0.16 -7.67
CA ALA A 111 7.00 0.04 -6.25
C ALA A 111 6.03 1.20 -5.99
N ILE A 112 6.16 2.32 -6.72
CA ILE A 112 5.24 3.47 -6.66
C ILE A 112 3.83 3.04 -7.07
N ASN A 113 3.68 2.35 -8.20
CA ASN A 113 2.37 1.89 -8.66
C ASN A 113 1.68 1.00 -7.62
N LEU A 114 2.42 0.10 -6.97
CA LEU A 114 1.87 -0.72 -5.88
C LEU A 114 1.48 0.13 -4.67
N CYS A 115 2.35 1.05 -4.24
CA CYS A 115 2.08 1.90 -3.09
C CYS A 115 0.84 2.77 -3.32
N ILE A 116 0.68 3.36 -4.50
CA ILE A 116 -0.51 4.14 -4.84
C ILE A 116 -1.76 3.25 -4.89
N ALA A 117 -1.66 2.05 -5.46
CA ALA A 117 -2.76 1.11 -5.44
C ALA A 117 -3.17 0.76 -4.01
N ALA A 118 -2.22 0.47 -3.12
CA ALA A 118 -2.49 0.18 -1.71
C ALA A 118 -3.12 1.38 -0.98
N LEU A 119 -2.55 2.58 -1.16
CA LEU A 119 -3.05 3.82 -0.56
C LEU A 119 -4.52 4.05 -0.93
N SER A 120 -4.85 3.90 -2.21
CA SER A 120 -6.20 4.06 -2.77
C SER A 120 -7.24 3.05 -2.28
N GLN A 121 -6.81 2.00 -1.56
CA GLN A 121 -7.70 0.99 -0.99
C GLN A 121 -7.90 1.17 0.52
N LEU A 122 -7.11 2.03 1.17
CA LEU A 122 -7.19 2.24 2.62
C LEU A 122 -8.56 2.76 3.08
N PRO A 123 -9.23 3.70 2.38
CA PRO A 123 -10.54 4.17 2.83
C PRO A 123 -11.60 3.07 2.83
N GLU A 124 -11.66 2.25 1.76
CA GLU A 124 -12.56 1.09 1.68
C GLU A 124 -12.22 0.04 2.74
N LEU A 125 -10.94 -0.17 3.02
CA LEU A 125 -10.49 -1.09 4.05
C LEU A 125 -10.93 -0.63 5.45
N GLY A 126 -10.75 0.66 5.75
CA GLY A 126 -11.20 1.28 7.00
C GLY A 126 -12.73 1.33 7.17
N GLU A 127 -13.51 1.28 6.08
CA GLU A 127 -14.96 1.13 6.15
C GLU A 127 -15.38 -0.29 6.54
N ARG A 128 -14.62 -1.29 6.08
CA ARG A 128 -15.00 -2.71 6.21
C ARG A 128 -14.40 -3.40 7.43
N MET A 129 -13.44 -2.80 8.12
CA MET A 129 -12.80 -3.40 9.29
C MET A 129 -12.87 -2.51 10.51
N GLU A 130 -12.88 -3.14 11.69
CA GLU A 130 -12.71 -2.45 12.96
C GLU A 130 -11.21 -2.33 13.24
N ASP A 131 -10.65 -1.11 13.12
CA ASP A 131 -9.23 -0.85 13.33
C ASP A 131 -8.90 -0.56 14.80
N ALA A 132 -9.18 -1.51 15.69
CA ALA A 132 -9.01 -1.33 17.14
C ALA A 132 -7.57 -1.04 17.58
N ASN A 133 -6.57 -1.30 16.72
CA ASN A 133 -5.14 -1.18 17.02
C ASN A 133 -4.41 -0.16 16.14
N GLU A 134 -5.14 0.71 15.42
CA GLU A 134 -4.58 1.71 14.51
C GLU A 134 -3.64 1.10 13.43
N ARG A 135 -3.87 -0.17 13.06
CA ARG A 135 -3.03 -0.88 12.08
C ARG A 135 -3.25 -0.35 10.67
N LEU A 136 -4.41 0.22 10.36
CA LEU A 136 -4.62 0.90 9.08
C LEU A 136 -3.73 2.12 8.97
N TYR A 137 -3.63 2.87 10.07
CA TYR A 137 -2.76 4.04 10.17
C TYR A 137 -1.28 3.63 10.04
N GLN A 138 -0.85 2.54 10.71
CA GLN A 138 0.50 1.98 10.56
C GLN A 138 0.81 1.55 9.11
N LEU A 139 -0.15 0.88 8.45
CA LEU A 139 -0.01 0.50 7.04
C LEU A 139 0.14 1.73 6.15
N ALA A 140 -0.67 2.77 6.38
CA ALA A 140 -0.60 4.01 5.64
C ALA A 140 0.74 4.75 5.83
N GLU A 141 1.29 4.75 7.04
CA GLU A 141 2.64 5.26 7.32
C GLU A 141 3.72 4.44 6.59
N GLY A 142 3.63 3.11 6.60
CA GLY A 142 4.54 2.23 5.85
C GLY A 142 4.51 2.48 4.35
N ILE A 143 3.32 2.63 3.76
CA ILE A 143 3.14 3.00 2.35
C ILE A 143 3.80 4.34 2.06
N CYS A 144 3.58 5.35 2.89
CA CYS A 144 4.14 6.69 2.69
C CYS A 144 5.66 6.71 2.84
N ALA A 145 6.22 5.94 3.77
CA ALA A 145 7.66 5.76 3.91
C ALA A 145 8.27 5.15 2.64
N ARG A 146 7.63 4.10 2.10
CA ARG A 146 8.09 3.47 0.85
C ARG A 146 7.96 4.39 -0.36
N LEU A 147 6.87 5.15 -0.47
CA LEU A 147 6.71 6.18 -1.50
C LEU A 147 7.82 7.23 -1.44
N TYR A 148 8.23 7.66 -0.25
CA TYR A 148 9.33 8.59 -0.08
C TYR A 148 10.66 8.00 -0.61
N GLU A 149 10.97 6.74 -0.26
CA GLU A 149 12.17 6.05 -0.73
C GLU A 149 12.22 5.94 -2.25
N CYS A 150 11.10 5.65 -2.91
CA CYS A 150 11.05 5.60 -4.36
C CYS A 150 11.07 7.00 -5.00
N PHE A 151 10.44 7.98 -4.37
CA PHE A 151 10.37 9.36 -4.86
C PHE A 151 11.76 9.99 -5.05
N ILE A 152 12.69 9.73 -4.13
CA ILE A 152 14.04 10.30 -4.22
C ILE A 152 14.88 9.73 -5.38
N GLU A 153 14.47 8.60 -5.95
CA GLU A 153 15.14 7.96 -7.09
C GLU A 153 14.59 8.42 -8.45
N LEU A 154 13.43 9.07 -8.45
CA LEU A 154 12.77 9.59 -9.67
C LEU A 154 13.44 10.85 -10.21
N ASP A 155 13.26 11.10 -11.50
CA ASP A 155 13.65 12.38 -12.09
C ASP A 155 12.70 13.53 -11.68
N SER A 156 13.11 14.77 -11.91
CA SER A 156 12.35 15.95 -11.48
C SER A 156 10.94 16.08 -12.10
N THR A 157 10.71 15.48 -13.27
CA THR A 157 9.42 15.49 -13.98
C THR A 157 8.51 14.42 -13.37
N GLU A 158 9.04 13.22 -13.15
CA GLU A 158 8.34 12.12 -12.49
C GLU A 158 7.97 12.46 -11.04
N GLN A 159 8.87 13.12 -10.31
CA GLN A 159 8.60 13.67 -8.98
C GLN A 159 7.44 14.66 -8.97
N GLU A 160 7.38 15.58 -9.94
CA GLU A 160 6.26 16.52 -10.10
C GLU A 160 4.95 15.79 -10.36
N ASN A 161 4.96 14.84 -11.30
CA ASN A 161 3.78 14.07 -11.63
C ASN A 161 3.25 13.30 -10.42
N LEU A 162 4.15 12.67 -9.65
CA LEU A 162 3.78 11.93 -8.44
C LEU A 162 3.26 12.85 -7.33
N PHE A 163 3.90 14.01 -7.12
CA PHE A 163 3.44 15.01 -6.16
C PHE A 163 2.02 15.49 -6.51
N GLN A 164 1.80 15.94 -7.75
CA GLN A 164 0.50 16.44 -8.21
C GLN A 164 -0.59 15.36 -8.14
N ARG A 165 -0.21 14.10 -8.36
CA ARG A 165 -1.10 12.97 -8.26
C ARG A 165 -1.54 12.71 -6.83
N LEU A 166 -0.60 12.60 -5.88
CA LEU A 166 -0.92 12.43 -4.46
C LEU A 166 -1.68 13.63 -3.92
N LEU A 167 -1.36 14.85 -4.37
CA LEU A 167 -2.07 16.08 -4.02
C LEU A 167 -3.57 16.02 -4.36
N ARG A 168 -3.94 15.32 -5.45
CA ARG A 168 -5.36 15.13 -5.80
C ARG A 168 -6.00 14.03 -4.98
N GLU A 169 -5.29 12.92 -4.79
CA GLU A 169 -5.80 11.74 -4.07
C GLU A 169 -6.14 12.07 -2.61
N TYR A 170 -5.27 12.78 -1.88
CA TYR A 170 -5.51 13.07 -0.45
C TYR A 170 -6.71 14.00 -0.21
N ALA A 171 -7.13 14.74 -1.24
CA ALA A 171 -8.26 15.63 -1.17
C ALA A 171 -9.61 14.92 -1.34
N GLU A 172 -9.62 13.60 -1.58
CA GLU A 172 -10.86 12.86 -1.67
C GLU A 172 -11.54 12.74 -0.28
N PRO A 173 -12.87 12.98 -0.19
CA PRO A 173 -13.57 13.02 1.10
C PRO A 173 -13.38 11.78 1.97
N MET A 174 -13.24 10.61 1.34
CA MET A 174 -13.09 9.33 2.02
C MET A 174 -11.81 9.21 2.86
N TYR A 175 -10.75 9.97 2.54
CA TYR A 175 -9.54 10.02 3.37
C TYR A 175 -9.75 10.90 4.61
N LEU A 176 -10.41 12.05 4.44
CA LEU A 176 -10.72 12.99 5.53
C LEU A 176 -11.65 12.36 6.56
N ASP A 177 -12.67 11.64 6.11
CA ASP A 177 -13.64 10.97 6.98
C ASP A 177 -13.00 9.92 7.90
N ARG A 178 -11.77 9.51 7.60
CA ARG A 178 -11.01 8.47 8.30
C ARG A 178 -9.70 8.97 8.91
N ASP A 179 -9.43 10.28 8.87
CA ASP A 179 -8.17 10.89 9.34
C ASP A 179 -6.90 10.31 8.67
N LEU A 180 -7.06 9.72 7.47
CA LEU A 180 -5.97 9.13 6.70
C LEU A 180 -5.24 10.17 5.85
N ASP A 181 -5.89 11.29 5.55
CA ASP A 181 -5.33 12.40 4.79
C ASP A 181 -4.15 13.05 5.51
N SER A 182 -4.15 13.06 6.86
CA SER A 182 -3.08 13.62 7.67
C SER A 182 -1.71 12.99 7.39
N ILE A 183 -1.67 11.68 7.10
CA ILE A 183 -0.43 10.95 6.79
C ILE A 183 0.08 11.35 5.41
N ILE A 184 -0.81 11.40 4.41
CA ILE A 184 -0.45 11.79 3.04
C ILE A 184 0.02 13.24 3.03
N LEU A 185 -0.64 14.12 3.79
CA LEU A 185 -0.25 15.51 3.92
C LEU A 185 1.13 15.68 4.58
N LYS A 186 1.48 14.85 5.58
CA LYS A 186 2.83 14.82 6.17
C LYS A 186 3.87 14.44 5.11
N LEU A 187 3.60 13.44 4.25
CA LEU A 187 4.48 13.07 3.15
C LEU A 187 4.64 14.22 2.14
N LEU A 188 3.53 14.81 1.69
CA LEU A 188 3.54 15.95 0.76
C LEU A 188 4.32 17.13 1.33
N LYS A 189 4.15 17.43 2.62
CA LYS A 189 4.95 18.44 3.35
C LYS A 189 6.45 18.13 3.28
N GLN A 190 6.85 16.88 3.49
CA GLN A 190 8.26 16.49 3.36
C GLN A 190 8.77 16.69 1.93
N TRP A 191 7.97 16.35 0.91
CA TRP A 191 8.35 16.53 -0.48
C TRP A 191 8.51 17.99 -0.90
N THR A 192 7.80 18.92 -0.25
CA THR A 192 7.99 20.36 -0.52
C THR A 192 9.41 20.89 -0.24
N LYS A 193 10.24 20.13 0.48
CA LYS A 193 11.66 20.44 0.68
C LYS A 193 12.47 20.41 -0.61
N TYR A 194 12.02 19.65 -1.60
CA TYR A 194 12.68 19.52 -2.90
C TYR A 194 12.28 20.66 -3.85
N LYS A 195 11.06 21.15 -3.75
CA LYS A 195 10.49 22.24 -4.57
C LYS A 195 9.57 23.13 -3.71
N PRO A 196 10.04 24.30 -3.24
CA PRO A 196 9.27 25.18 -2.37
C PRO A 196 7.93 25.64 -2.97
N GLU A 197 7.81 25.71 -4.30
CA GLU A 197 6.56 26.03 -5.01
C GLU A 197 5.41 25.06 -4.66
N TRP A 198 5.73 23.82 -4.26
CA TRP A 198 4.75 22.83 -3.84
C TRP A 198 4.08 23.15 -2.52
N GLN A 199 4.71 23.97 -1.65
CA GLN A 199 4.06 24.47 -0.43
C GLN A 199 2.78 25.23 -0.78
N LYS A 200 2.84 26.06 -1.83
CA LYS A 200 1.68 26.81 -2.33
C LYS A 200 0.59 25.87 -2.86
N ALA A 201 0.97 24.79 -3.54
CA ALA A 201 0.01 23.81 -4.05
C ALA A 201 -0.74 23.11 -2.91
N CYS A 202 -0.04 22.67 -1.87
CA CYS A 202 -0.65 22.11 -0.65
C CYS A 202 -1.62 23.09 0.02
N LEU A 203 -1.25 24.37 0.14
CA LEU A 203 -2.12 25.39 0.72
C LEU A 203 -3.38 25.66 -0.11
N ILE A 204 -3.25 25.75 -1.43
CA ILE A 204 -4.39 25.95 -2.33
C ILE A 204 -5.37 24.77 -2.20
N GLN A 205 -4.85 23.55 -2.12
CA GLN A 205 -5.68 22.36 -1.98
C GLN A 205 -6.38 22.33 -0.61
N GLN A 206 -5.69 22.69 0.49
CA GLN A 206 -6.28 22.86 1.82
C GLN A 206 -7.37 23.95 1.85
N GLU A 207 -7.13 25.09 1.21
CA GLU A 207 -8.13 26.16 1.07
C GLU A 207 -9.37 25.68 0.31
N THR A 208 -9.17 24.86 -0.72
CA THR A 208 -10.26 24.25 -1.50
C THR A 208 -11.11 23.32 -0.63
N LEU A 209 -10.48 22.45 0.16
CA LEU A 209 -11.18 21.56 1.12
C LEU A 209 -11.95 22.35 2.18
N LEU A 210 -11.36 23.43 2.71
CA LEU A 210 -12.03 24.32 3.67
C LEU A 210 -13.29 24.97 3.09
N LYS A 211 -13.23 25.43 1.84
CA LYS A 211 -14.37 26.02 1.13
C LYS A 211 -15.47 24.99 0.86
N GLN A 212 -15.10 23.75 0.58
CA GLN A 212 -16.04 22.65 0.33
C GLN A 212 -16.75 22.17 1.61
N SER A 213 -16.14 22.35 2.78
CA SER A 213 -16.65 21.89 4.09
C SER A 213 -17.82 22.72 4.65
N GLN A 214 -18.58 23.42 3.80
CA GLN A 214 -19.58 24.46 4.10
C GLN A 214 -20.19 24.48 5.51
N ASP A 215 -20.93 23.45 5.93
CA ASP A 215 -21.61 23.41 7.24
C ASP A 215 -21.01 22.37 8.20
N ASP A 216 -19.96 21.66 7.78
CA ASP A 216 -19.27 20.67 8.60
C ASP A 216 -18.27 21.37 9.53
N HIS A 217 -18.74 21.75 10.72
CA HIS A 217 -17.94 22.42 11.73
C HIS A 217 -16.72 21.59 12.19
N TRP A 218 -16.86 20.26 12.26
CA TRP A 218 -15.76 19.39 12.66
C TRP A 218 -14.67 19.39 11.59
N ARG A 219 -15.04 19.17 10.32
CA ARG A 219 -14.09 19.13 9.20
C ARG A 219 -13.39 20.47 9.01
N LYS A 220 -14.12 21.59 9.15
CA LYS A 220 -13.51 22.93 9.15
C LYS A 220 -12.46 23.09 10.25
N ALA A 221 -12.77 22.73 11.49
CA ALA A 221 -11.83 22.85 12.60
C ALA A 221 -10.58 21.97 12.38
N TYR A 222 -10.78 20.76 11.88
CA TYR A 222 -9.72 19.82 11.53
C TYR A 222 -8.79 20.39 10.45
N LEU A 223 -9.33 20.86 9.32
CA LEU A 223 -8.55 21.42 8.22
C LEU A 223 -7.84 22.73 8.60
N ILE A 224 -8.45 23.58 9.46
CA ILE A 224 -7.79 24.78 10.00
C ILE A 224 -6.57 24.39 10.85
N LYS A 225 -6.70 23.36 11.68
CA LYS A 225 -5.60 22.83 12.50
C LYS A 225 -4.47 22.32 11.60
N GLN A 226 -4.78 21.48 10.61
CA GLN A 226 -3.79 21.00 9.64
C GLN A 226 -3.09 22.14 8.90
N THR A 227 -3.85 23.12 8.41
CA THR A 227 -3.30 24.30 7.71
C THR A 227 -2.34 25.08 8.62
N SER A 228 -2.70 25.25 9.89
CA SER A 228 -1.84 25.90 10.88
C SER A 228 -0.54 25.12 11.11
N GLU A 229 -0.59 23.79 11.18
CA GLU A 229 0.59 22.92 11.33
C GLU A 229 1.51 22.92 10.10
N LEU A 230 0.95 23.07 8.89
CA LEU A 230 1.72 23.28 7.67
C LEU A 230 2.49 24.61 7.73
N LEU A 231 1.77 25.72 7.97
CA LEU A 231 2.34 27.06 8.02
C LEU A 231 3.43 27.17 9.10
N GLN A 232 3.16 26.66 10.30
CA GLN A 232 4.16 26.64 11.38
C GLN A 232 5.39 25.81 11.02
N GLY A 233 5.22 24.74 10.24
CA GLY A 233 6.32 23.91 9.77
C GLY A 233 7.25 24.66 8.82
N TRP A 234 6.68 25.30 7.81
CA TRP A 234 7.46 25.99 6.78
C TRP A 234 8.01 27.35 7.23
N HIS A 235 7.40 28.00 8.23
CA HIS A 235 7.98 29.21 8.84
C HIS A 235 9.19 28.93 9.76
N LYS A 236 9.44 27.66 10.11
CA LYS A 236 10.57 27.24 10.97
C LYS A 236 11.74 26.65 10.18
N GLU A 237 11.60 26.48 8.87
CA GLU A 237 12.64 26.00 7.95
C GLU A 237 13.26 27.17 7.18
#